data_AF-A0A5E7E123-F1
#
_entry.id   AF-A0A5E7E123-F1
#
_cell.length_a   1.000
_cell.length_b   1.000
_cell.length_c   1.000
_cell.angle_alpha   90.00
_cell.angle_beta   90.00
_cell.angle_gamma   90.00
#
_symmetry.space_group_name_H-M   'P 1'
#
loop_
_entity.id
_entity.type
_entity.pdbx_description
1 polymer ?
#
loop_
_entity_poly.entity_id
_entity_poly.type
_entity_poly.pdbx_seq_one_letter_code
_entity_poly.pdbx_strand_id
1 'polypeptide(L)' 'MSEDRVVALEIALKTVMAVARNHGLDVDELCRQSIGAIIGDPDMKWVKADHAQNAIAEIEMAEADIARLPLPSA' A
#
# COMPACT_ATOMS: atom_id res chain seq x y z
N MET A 1 -16.94 7.52 0.36
CA MET A 1 -16.54 7.20 1.75
C MET A 1 -16.52 8.48 2.55
N SER A 2 -16.66 8.45 3.88
CA SER A 2 -16.39 9.65 4.69
C SER A 2 -14.89 9.94 4.68
N GLU A 3 -14.51 11.22 4.78
CA GLU A 3 -13.10 11.66 4.86
C GLU A 3 -12.36 10.94 5.99
N ASP A 4 -12.97 10.81 7.17
CA ASP A 4 -12.40 10.10 8.32
C ASP A 4 -12.00 8.65 8.00
N ARG A 5 -12.79 7.98 7.16
CA ARG A 5 -12.51 6.59 6.80
C ARG A 5 -11.38 6.46 5.79
N VAL A 6 -11.19 7.46 4.93
CA VAL A 6 -10.05 7.51 4.00
C VAL A 6 -8.76 7.71 4.80
N VAL A 7 -8.74 8.70 5.70
CA VAL A 7 -7.59 8.96 6.58
C VAL A 7 -7.24 7.74 7.43
N ALA A 8 -8.23 7.06 8.01
CA ALA A 8 -7.99 5.84 8.77
C ALA A 8 -7.37 4.71 7.92
N LEU A 9 -7.76 4.57 6.66
CA LEU A 9 -7.18 3.60 5.74
C LEU A 9 -5.74 3.94 5.36
N GLU A 10 -5.45 5.22 5.09
CA GLU A 10 -4.08 5.68 4.82
C GLU A 10 -3.14 5.39 6.01
N ILE A 11 -3.57 5.72 7.23
CA ILE A 11 -2.80 5.45 8.45
C ILE A 11 -2.54 3.94 8.58
N ALA A 12 -3.56 3.12 8.38
CA ALA A 12 -3.44 1.67 8.47
C ALA A 12 -2.44 1.12 7.44
N LEU A 13 -2.54 1.54 6.18
CA LEU A 13 -1.66 1.08 5.10
C LEU A 13 -0.19 1.45 5.36
N LYS A 14 0.07 2.72 5.67
CA LYS A 14 1.42 3.22 6.01
C LYS A 14 1.99 2.47 7.21
N THR A 15 1.19 2.22 8.23
CA THR A 15 1.64 1.48 9.43
C THR A 15 2.06 0.06 9.08
N VAL A 16 1.26 -0.67 8.28
CA VAL A 16 1.59 -2.04 7.86
C VAL A 16 2.91 -2.06 7.06
N MET A 17 3.08 -1.15 6.10
CA MET A 17 4.30 -1.04 5.30
C MET A 17 5.54 -0.69 6.14
N ALA A 18 5.39 0.25 7.08
CA ALA A 18 6.48 0.60 8.01
C ALA A 18 6.92 -0.61 8.85
N VAL A 19 5.95 -1.35 9.39
CA VAL A 19 6.21 -2.57 10.16
C VAL A 19 6.84 -3.65 9.29
N ALA A 20 6.40 -3.81 8.03
CA ALA A 20 7.02 -4.74 7.08
C ALA A 20 8.50 -4.40 6.85
N ARG A 21 8.81 -3.12 6.60
CA ARG A 21 10.19 -2.63 6.45
C ARG A 21 11.03 -2.93 7.69
N ASN A 22 10.47 -2.69 8.87
CA ASN A 22 11.17 -2.90 10.14
C ASN A 22 11.50 -4.38 10.38
N HIS A 23 10.76 -5.30 9.77
CA HIS A 23 11.07 -6.73 9.78
C HIS A 23 11.98 -7.16 8.62
N GLY A 24 12.59 -6.22 7.90
CA GLY A 24 13.53 -6.48 6.82
C GLY A 24 12.88 -6.90 5.50
N LEU A 25 11.57 -6.71 5.34
CA LEU A 25 10.93 -6.92 4.05
C LEU A 25 11.30 -5.79 3.09
N ASP A 26 11.56 -6.15 1.84
CA ASP A 26 11.72 -5.21 0.73
C ASP A 26 10.34 -4.61 0.40
N VAL A 27 10.12 -3.37 0.87
CA VAL A 27 8.85 -2.67 0.66
C VAL A 27 8.62 -2.36 -0.82
N ASP A 28 9.67 -2.07 -1.58
CA ASP A 28 9.55 -1.76 -3.00
C ASP A 28 9.03 -3.00 -3.76
N GLU A 29 9.57 -4.18 -3.44
CA GLU A 29 9.08 -5.44 -4.00
C GLU A 29 7.66 -5.77 -3.53
N LEU A 30 7.35 -5.55 -2.25
CA LEU A 30 6.02 -5.74 -1.70
C LEU A 30 4.97 -4.89 -2.43
N CYS A 31 5.29 -3.62 -2.70
CA CYS A 31 4.42 -2.69 -3.44
C CYS A 31 4.24 -3.15 -4.90
N ARG A 32 5.33 -3.51 -5.60
CA ARG A 32 5.26 -4.06 -6.97
C ARG A 32 4.36 -5.29 -7.05
N GLN A 33 4.52 -6.25 -6.15
CA GLN A 33 3.69 -7.46 -6.12
C GLN A 33 2.23 -7.15 -5.80
N SER A 34 1.98 -6.22 -4.87
CA SER A 34 0.61 -5.80 -4.52
C SER A 34 -0.11 -5.14 -5.69
N ILE A 35 0.57 -4.25 -6.42
CA ILE A 35 0.05 -3.63 -7.66
C ILE A 35 -0.19 -4.69 -8.73
N GLY A 36 0.76 -5.62 -8.91
CA GLY A 36 0.63 -6.76 -9.81
C GLY A 36 -0.58 -7.63 -9.49
N ALA A 37 -0.88 -7.86 -8.21
CA ALA A 37 -2.07 -8.61 -7.78
C ALA A 37 -3.38 -7.86 -8.09
N ILE A 38 -3.38 -6.52 -7.97
CA ILE A 38 -4.55 -5.68 -8.32
C ILE A 38 -4.83 -5.75 -9.83
N ILE A 39 -3.80 -5.61 -10.66
CA ILE A 39 -3.91 -5.63 -12.13
C ILE A 39 -4.17 -7.05 -12.64
N GLY A 40 -3.53 -8.03 -12.01
CA GLY A 40 -3.51 -9.42 -12.43
C GLY A 40 -4.66 -10.28 -11.93
N ASP A 41 -5.60 -9.75 -11.12
CA ASP A 41 -6.86 -10.42 -10.77
C ASP A 41 -7.80 -10.39 -11.98
N PRO A 42 -7.81 -11.43 -12.84
CA PRO A 42 -8.51 -11.40 -14.13
C PRO A 42 -10.03 -11.43 -13.96
N ASP A 43 -10.47 -11.92 -12.79
CA ASP A 43 -11.88 -12.01 -12.45
C ASP A 43 -12.37 -10.77 -11.69
N MET A 44 -11.45 -9.87 -11.29
CA MET A 44 -11.76 -8.66 -10.51
C MET A 44 -12.70 -8.95 -9.33
N LYS A 45 -12.61 -10.16 -8.76
CA LYS A 45 -13.58 -10.67 -7.78
C LYS A 45 -13.57 -9.87 -6.49
N TRP A 46 -12.43 -9.27 -6.17
CA TRP A 46 -12.20 -8.48 -4.97
C TRP A 46 -11.97 -7.00 -5.28
N VAL A 47 -11.65 -6.67 -6.54
CA VAL A 47 -11.28 -5.33 -6.99
C VAL A 47 -12.28 -4.87 -8.04
N LYS A 48 -13.15 -3.92 -7.70
CA LYS A 48 -13.92 -3.22 -8.74
C LYS A 48 -12.95 -2.47 -9.64
N ALA A 49 -13.06 -2.62 -10.97
CA ALA A 49 -12.22 -1.92 -11.95
C ALA A 49 -12.07 -0.42 -11.62
N ASP A 50 -13.19 0.22 -11.27
CA ASP A 50 -13.28 1.65 -10.95
C ASP A 50 -12.53 2.06 -9.66
N HIS A 51 -12.08 1.10 -8.86
CA HIS A 51 -11.32 1.32 -7.62
C HIS A 51 -9.88 0.83 -7.71
N ALA A 52 -9.52 0.07 -8.76
CA ALA A 52 -8.18 -0.47 -8.94
C ALA A 52 -7.13 0.65 -9.03
N GLN A 53 -7.39 1.67 -9.86
CA GLN A 53 -6.47 2.80 -10.03
C GLN A 53 -6.27 3.60 -8.74
N ASN A 54 -7.35 3.83 -7.99
CA ASN A 54 -7.25 4.52 -6.70
C ASN A 54 -6.45 3.68 -5.70
N ALA A 55 -6.71 2.38 -5.62
CA ALA A 55 -5.95 1.49 -4.73
C ALA A 55 -4.45 1.44 -5.07
N ILE A 56 -4.10 1.44 -6.36
CA ILE A 56 -2.71 1.53 -6.82
C ILE A 56 -2.09 2.85 -6.36
N ALA A 57 -2.77 3.98 -6.59
CA ALA A 57 -2.28 5.29 -6.18
C ALA A 57 -2.05 5.37 -4.64
N GLU A 58 -2.96 4.80 -3.84
CA GLU A 58 -2.78 4.75 -2.38
C GLU A 58 -1.55 3.94 -1.97
N ILE A 59 -1.26 2.83 -2.66
CA ILE A 59 -0.04 2.02 -2.41
C ILE A 59 1.21 2.84 -2.74
N GLU A 60 1.25 3.48 -3.91
CA GLU A 60 2.39 4.30 -4.35
C GLU A 60 2.65 5.49 -3.42
N MET A 61 1.58 6.16 -2.95
CA MET A 61 1.70 7.27 -2.00
C MET A 61 2.20 6.78 -0.64
N ALA A 62 1.69 5.65 -0.14
CA ALA A 62 2.14 5.07 1.11
C ALA A 62 3.62 4.63 1.03
N GLU A 63 4.03 4.00 -0.07
CA GLU A 63 5.42 3.62 -0.33
C GLU A 63 6.34 4.85 -0.27
N ALA A 64 5.99 5.92 -0.98
CA ALA A 64 6.76 7.16 -0.99
C ALA A 64 6.88 7.81 0.40
N ASP A 65 5.83 7.74 1.22
CA ASP A 65 5.86 8.24 2.59
C ASP A 65 6.75 7.38 3.50
N ILE A 66 6.67 6.05 3.38
CA ILE A 66 7.52 5.14 4.16
C ILE A 66 8.98 5.25 3.76
N ALA A 67 9.29 5.41 2.47
CA ALA A 67 10.66 5.59 1.98
C ALA A 67 11.36 6.81 2.61
N ARG A 68 10.59 7.86 2.97
CA ARG A 68 11.11 9.06 3.66
C ARG A 68 11.35 8.88 5.16
N LEU A 69 10.82 7.82 5.77
CA LEU A 69 11.04 7.56 7.19
C LEU A 69 12.47 7.04 7.43
N PRO A 70 13.12 7.44 8.54
CA PRO A 70 14.42 6.88 8.91
C PRO A 70 14.31 5.37 9.13
N LEU A 71 15.33 4.62 8.69
CA LEU A 71 15.42 3.19 8.94
C LEU A 71 15.47 2.95 10.46
N PRO A 72 14.78 1.91 10.98
CA PRO A 72 14.90 1.57 12.39
C PRO A 72 16.36 1.20 12.69
N SER A 73 16.86 1.70 13.82
CA SER A 73 18.16 1.29 14.35
C SER A 73 18.12 -0.21 14.67
N ALA A 74 19.13 -0.94 14.20
CA ALA A 74 19.31 -2.37 14.45
C ALA A 74 19.66 -2.68 15.92
#